data_AF-A0A6C1T2K5-F1
#
_entry.id   AF-A0A6C1T2K5-F1
#
_cell.length_a   1.000
_cell.length_b   1.000
_cell.length_c   1.000
_cell.angle_alpha   90.00
_cell.angle_beta   90.00
_cell.angle_gamma   90.00
#
_symmetry.space_group_name_H-M   'P 1'
#
loop_
_entity.id
_entity.type
_entity.pdbx_description
1 polymer ?
#
loop_
_entity_poly.entity_id
_entity_poly.type
_entity_poly.pdbx_seq_one_letter_code
_entity_poly.pdbx_strand_id
1 'polypeptide(L)'
;EPARLMGYPVLVAEDMPDIDTDSYAIAFGDFEAGYTIAERPDLRVLRDPFSAKPHVLFYATKRVGGDVSDFKAIKLLKFGEI
;
A
#
# COMPACT_ATOMS: atom_id res chain seq x y z
N GLU A 1 -4.51 -9.20 24.32
CA GLU A 1 -3.32 -9.98 23.91
C GLU A 1 -3.07 -9.63 22.44
N PRO A 2 -1.89 -9.11 22.05
CA PRO A 2 -1.70 -8.54 20.71
C PRO A 2 -1.81 -9.63 19.64
N ALA A 3 -2.37 -9.30 18.48
CA ALA A 3 -2.49 -10.20 17.33
C ALA A 3 -1.09 -10.58 16.82
N ARG A 4 -0.54 -11.68 17.36
CA ARG A 4 0.73 -12.27 16.94
C ARG A 4 0.45 -13.59 16.25
N LEU A 5 1.07 -13.79 15.09
CA LEU A 5 1.02 -15.03 14.33
C LEU A 5 2.42 -15.64 14.31
N MET A 6 2.58 -16.85 14.84
CA MET A 6 3.88 -17.53 14.95
C MET A 6 4.98 -16.68 15.64
N GLY A 7 4.59 -15.78 16.55
CA GLY A 7 5.51 -14.87 17.25
C GLY A 7 5.82 -13.56 16.51
N TYR A 8 5.37 -13.42 15.26
CA TYR A 8 5.54 -12.21 14.44
C TYR A 8 4.33 -11.27 14.55
N PRO A 9 4.53 -9.95 14.38
CA PRO A 9 3.42 -9.00 14.31
C PRO A 9 2.56 -9.27 13.08
N VAL A 10 1.26 -9.02 13.20
CA VAL A 10 0.31 -9.10 12.09
C VAL A 10 -0.13 -7.69 11.72
N LEU A 11 -0.02 -7.36 10.43
CA LEU A 11 -0.62 -6.17 9.84
C LEU A 11 -1.87 -6.60 9.07
N VAL A 12 -3.01 -5.97 9.37
CA VAL A 12 -4.25 -6.16 8.60
C VAL A 12 -4.29 -5.08 7.53
N ALA A 13 -4.18 -5.47 6.27
CA ALA A 13 -4.25 -4.58 5.12
C ALA A 13 -5.44 -5.01 4.24
N GLU A 14 -6.49 -4.20 4.20
CA GLU A 14 -7.72 -4.49 3.44
C GLU A 14 -7.51 -4.49 1.92
N ASP A 15 -6.43 -3.85 1.45
CA ASP A 15 -6.07 -3.83 0.03
C ASP A 15 -5.42 -5.15 -0.45
N MET A 16 -5.06 -6.07 0.47
CA MET A 16 -4.60 -7.41 0.08
C MET A 16 -5.78 -8.23 -0.44
N PRO A 17 -5.60 -9.04 -1.50
CA PRO A 17 -6.68 -9.85 -2.04
C PRO A 17 -7.16 -10.87 -1.01
N ASP A 18 -8.46 -11.13 -1.01
CA ASP A 18 -9.04 -12.24 -0.25
C ASP A 18 -8.57 -13.61 -0.77
N ILE A 19 -8.90 -14.65 -0.02
CA ILE A 19 -8.62 -16.04 -0.39
C ILE A 19 -9.44 -16.41 -1.63
N ASP A 20 -8.76 -16.70 -2.73
CA ASP A 20 -9.34 -17.17 -3.99
C ASP A 20 -8.31 -18.01 -4.77
N THR A 21 -8.75 -18.71 -5.82
CA THR A 21 -7.86 -19.50 -6.68
C THR A 21 -6.79 -18.63 -7.33
N ASP A 22 -5.54 -19.07 -7.23
CA ASP A 22 -4.33 -18.38 -7.64
C ASP A 22 -4.05 -17.03 -6.94
N SER A 23 -4.79 -16.69 -5.88
CA SER A 23 -4.58 -15.44 -5.13
C SER A 23 -3.37 -15.52 -4.19
N TYR A 24 -2.76 -14.36 -3.92
CA TYR A 24 -1.69 -14.20 -2.94
C TYR A 24 -2.21 -13.49 -1.68
N ALA A 25 -3.13 -14.12 -0.97
CA ALA A 25 -3.84 -13.47 0.15
C ALA A 25 -2.96 -13.22 1.40
N ILE A 26 -1.80 -13.88 1.51
CA ILE A 26 -0.89 -13.69 2.64
C ILE A 26 0.52 -13.36 2.14
N ALA A 27 1.07 -12.27 2.68
CA ALA A 27 2.46 -11.88 2.52
C ALA A 27 3.18 -11.93 3.87
N PHE A 28 4.41 -12.46 3.88
CA PHE A 28 5.24 -12.54 5.08
C PHE A 28 6.69 -12.19 4.73
N GLY A 29 7.31 -11.33 5.54
CA GLY A 29 8.66 -10.89 5.28
C GLY A 29 9.05 -9.65 6.07
N ASP A 30 10.28 -9.20 5.83
CA ASP A 30 10.76 -7.90 6.29
C ASP A 30 10.44 -6.85 5.22
N PHE A 31 9.38 -6.08 5.45
CA PHE A 31 8.95 -5.03 4.52
C PHE A 31 9.79 -3.75 4.64
N GLU A 32 10.50 -3.53 5.75
CA GLU A 32 11.38 -2.37 5.92
C GLU A 32 12.62 -2.51 5.03
N ALA A 33 13.18 -3.71 4.95
CA ALA A 33 14.23 -4.04 3.99
C ALA A 33 13.69 -4.31 2.57
N GLY A 34 12.49 -4.91 2.48
CA GLY A 34 11.93 -5.42 1.24
C GLY A 34 11.24 -4.39 0.35
N TYR A 35 10.66 -3.33 0.90
CA TYR A 35 9.86 -2.36 0.14
C TYR A 35 10.23 -0.93 0.49
N THR A 36 10.59 -0.12 -0.49
CA THR A 36 10.99 1.27 -0.26
C THR A 36 9.96 2.24 -0.82
N ILE A 37 9.41 3.07 0.07
CA ILE A 37 8.49 4.15 -0.27
C ILE A 37 9.30 5.42 -0.50
N ALA A 38 9.23 5.95 -1.72
CA ALA A 38 9.79 7.24 -2.08
C ALA A 38 8.66 8.28 -2.10
N GLU A 39 8.64 9.18 -1.11
CA GLU A 39 7.65 10.25 -1.05
C GLU A 39 8.28 11.64 -1.07
N ARG A 40 7.52 12.60 -1.63
CA ARG A 40 7.75 14.01 -1.38
C ARG A 40 6.86 14.43 -0.20
N PRO A 41 7.41 15.02 0.88
CA PRO A 41 6.63 15.31 2.08
C PRO A 41 5.54 16.38 1.89
N ASP A 42 5.66 17.25 0.89
CA ASP A 42 4.72 18.33 0.63
C ASP A 42 3.45 17.85 -0.08
N LEU A 43 2.31 18.22 0.48
CA LEU A 43 1.01 18.16 -0.18
C LEU A 43 0.70 19.54 -0.74
N ARG A 44 0.39 19.62 -2.03
CA ARG A 44 0.09 20.88 -2.73
C ARG A 44 -1.40 20.99 -3.01
N VAL A 45 -2.04 22.03 -2.49
CA VAL A 45 -3.45 22.37 -2.75
C VAL A 45 -3.54 23.64 -3.57
N LEU A 46 -4.24 23.58 -4.70
CA LEU A 46 -4.61 24.73 -5.52
C LEU A 46 -6.11 24.95 -5.40
N ARG A 47 -6.51 26.18 -5.03
CA ARG A 47 -7.89 26.64 -5.12
C ARG A 47 -8.09 27.38 -6.44
N ASP A 48 -9.05 26.96 -7.24
CA ASP A 48 -9.36 27.56 -8.53
C ASP A 48 -10.82 28.07 -8.55
N PRO A 49 -11.04 29.39 -8.38
CA PRO A 49 -12.35 30.02 -8.48
C PRO A 49 -12.73 30.43 -9.92
N PHE A 50 -11.92 30.08 -10.92
CA PHE A 50 -12.04 30.62 -12.28
C PHE A 50 -12.57 29.60 -13.29
N SER A 51 -12.11 28.34 -13.23
CA SER A 51 -12.41 27.35 -14.28
C SER A 51 -13.88 26.90 -14.34
N ALA A 52 -14.58 26.82 -13.20
CA ALA A 52 -15.97 26.31 -13.16
C ALA A 52 -16.87 27.16 -12.26
N LYS A 53 -17.24 28.35 -12.74
CA LYS A 53 -18.18 29.24 -12.04
C LYS A 53 -19.56 28.56 -11.89
N PRO A 54 -20.26 28.66 -10.74
CA PRO A 54 -19.98 29.47 -9.55
C PRO A 54 -19.16 28.76 -8.46
N HIS A 55 -18.55 27.61 -8.76
CA HIS A 55 -17.85 26.78 -7.79
C HIS A 55 -16.36 27.15 -7.67
N VAL A 56 -15.79 26.90 -6.48
CA VAL A 56 -14.35 26.92 -6.27
C VAL A 56 -13.86 25.48 -6.27
N LEU A 57 -13.03 25.13 -7.23
CA LEU A 57 -12.44 23.80 -7.32
C LEU A 57 -11.21 23.71 -6.41
N PHE A 58 -11.06 22.58 -5.72
CA PHE A 58 -9.88 22.26 -4.96
C PHE A 58 -9.12 21.13 -5.66
N TYR A 59 -7.91 21.43 -6.11
CA TYR A 59 -7.02 20.45 -6.70
C TYR A 59 -5.87 20.17 -5.75
N ALA A 60 -5.92 19.01 -5.09
CA ALA A 60 -4.89 18.53 -4.18
C ALA A 60 -4.01 17.50 -4.88
N THR A 61 -2.69 17.66 -4.78
CA THR A 61 -1.71 16.74 -5.35
C THR A 61 -0.67 16.37 -4.29
N LYS A 62 -0.35 15.08 -4.21
CA LYS A 62 0.79 14.53 -3.46
C LYS A 62 1.54 13.57 -4.38
N ARG A 63 2.87 13.55 -4.28
CA ARG A 63 3.72 12.64 -5.06
C ARG A 63 4.27 11.57 -4.13
N VAL A 64 3.88 10.33 -4.39
CA VAL A 64 4.38 9.13 -3.70
C VAL A 64 4.63 8.05 -4.76
N GLY A 65 5.60 7.20 -4.49
CA GLY A 65 5.86 5.98 -5.26
C GLY A 65 6.60 4.99 -4.38
N GLY A 66 6.77 3.77 -4.86
CA GLY A 66 7.53 2.76 -4.14
C GLY A 66 7.65 1.50 -4.97
N ASP A 67 8.67 0.70 -4.65
CA ASP A 67 8.91 -0.59 -5.28
C ASP A 67 9.66 -1.53 -4.32
N VAL A 68 9.75 -2.80 -4.69
CA VAL A 68 10.49 -3.85 -3.98
C VAL A 68 11.99 -3.60 -4.11
N SER A 69 12.66 -3.39 -2.98
CA SER A 69 14.11 -3.19 -2.89
C SER A 69 14.88 -4.50 -2.73
N ASP A 70 14.33 -5.47 -1.99
CA ASP A 70 14.91 -6.81 -1.84
C ASP A 70 13.85 -7.90 -2.07
N PHE A 71 13.95 -8.59 -3.20
CA PHE A 71 13.08 -9.70 -3.59
C PHE A 71 13.19 -10.93 -2.66
N LYS A 72 14.25 -11.03 -1.85
CA LYS A 72 14.41 -12.12 -0.89
C LYS A 72 13.66 -11.85 0.41
N ALA A 73 13.44 -10.59 0.74
CA ALA A 73 12.88 -10.15 2.03
C ALA A 73 11.38 -10.46 2.17
N ILE A 74 10.63 -10.51 1.06
CA ILE A 74 9.18 -10.76 1.06
C ILE A 74 8.88 -12.13 0.43
N LYS A 75 7.97 -12.89 1.05
CA LYS A 75 7.42 -14.15 0.55
C LYS A 75 5.90 -14.07 0.51
N LEU A 76 5.32 -14.71 -0.51
CA LEU A 76 3.89 -14.73 -0.75
C LEU A 76 3.38 -16.16 -0.66
N LEU A 77 2.20 -16.35 -0.08
CA LEU A 77 1.48 -17.62 -0.07
C LEU A 77 0.47 -17.63 -1.22
N LYS A 78 0.67 -18.53 -2.18
CA LYS A 78 -0.27 -18.74 -3.28
C LYS A 78 -1.33 -19.76 -2.88
N PHE A 79 -2.60 -19.41 -3.05
CA PHE A 79 -3.72 -20.35 -2.88
C PHE A 79 -4.01 -21.01 -4.23
N GLY A 80 -3.35 -22.12 -4.53
CA GLY A 80 -3.57 -22.89 -5.76
C GLY A 80 -4.56 -24.04 -5.58
N GLU A 81 -5.23 -24.43 -6.65
CA GLU A 81 -5.90 -25.74 -6.74
C GLU A 81 -4.86 -26.85 -6.99
N ILE A 82 -5.16 -28.06 -6.49
CA ILE A 82 -4.32 -29.26 -6.59
C ILE A 82 -4.55 -29.97 -7.93
#